data_AF-A0AAN4YL14-F1
#
_entry.id   AF-A0AAN4YL14-F1
#
_cell.length_a   1.000
_cell.length_b   1.000
_cell.length_c   1.000
_cell.angle_alpha   90.00
_cell.angle_beta   90.00
_cell.angle_gamma   90.00
#
_symmetry.space_group_name_H-M   'P 1'
#
loop_
_entity.id
_entity.type
_entity.pdbx_description
1 polymer ?
#
loop_
_entity_poly.entity_id
_entity_poly.type
_entity_poly.pdbx_seq_one_letter_code
_entity_poly.pdbx_strand_id
1 'polypeptide(L)' 'MPNTLGNGEWLEVGQSLWSQNGQVELKMQHDGKIAVYVNAECVFQNTADQRDDVKGIHMQEDGNLVM' A
#
# COMPACT_ATOMS: atom_id res chain seq x y z
N MET A 1 8.33 12.15 -1.71
CA MET A 1 7.77 10.80 -1.90
C MET A 1 6.32 10.96 -2.30
N PRO A 2 5.77 10.13 -3.20
CA PRO A 2 4.35 10.23 -3.54
C PRO A 2 3.48 10.02 -2.30
N ASN A 3 2.42 10.81 -2.19
CA ASN A 3 1.48 10.78 -1.06
C ASN A 3 0.05 10.43 -1.52
N THR A 4 -0.10 10.01 -2.77
CA THR A 4 -1.38 9.73 -3.42
C THR A 4 -1.15 8.64 -4.46
N LEU A 5 -2.12 7.74 -4.61
CA LEU A 5 -2.23 6.78 -5.70
C LEU A 5 -3.43 7.20 -6.54
N GLY A 6 -3.17 7.67 -7.75
CA GLY A 6 -4.18 8.13 -8.70
C GLY A 6 -4.91 6.98 -9.38
N ASN A 7 -6.01 7.30 -10.05
CA ASN A 7 -6.74 6.35 -10.88
C ASN A 7 -5.84 5.78 -12.00
N GLY A 8 -5.91 4.47 -12.21
CA GLY A 8 -5.07 3.72 -13.14
C GLY A 8 -3.68 3.36 -12.59
N GLU A 9 -3.30 3.87 -11.42
CA GLU A 9 -1.97 3.67 -10.86
C GLU A 9 -1.91 2.43 -9.97
N TRP A 10 -0.75 1.77 -10.03
CA TRP A 10 -0.38 0.65 -9.16
C TRP A 10 0.55 1.11 -8.05
N LEU A 11 0.33 0.62 -6.84
CA LEU A 11 1.36 0.54 -5.81
C LEU A 11 1.84 -0.92 -5.77
N GLU A 12 2.93 -1.19 -6.46
CA GLU A 12 3.51 -2.52 -6.61
C GLU A 12 4.23 -2.96 -5.33
N VAL A 13 4.41 -4.27 -5.17
CA VAL A 13 5.17 -4.85 -4.05
C VAL A 13 6.51 -4.15 -3.85
N GLY A 14 6.77 -3.75 -2.59
CA GLY A 14 7.97 -3.01 -2.18
C GLY A 14 7.84 -1.49 -2.25
N GLN A 15 6.79 -0.96 -2.88
CA GLN A 15 6.54 0.48 -2.97
C GLN A 15 5.76 1.01 -1.78
N SER A 16 5.90 2.32 -1.56
CA SER A 16 5.22 3.03 -0.48
C SER A 16 4.71 4.39 -0.91
N LEU A 17 3.60 4.81 -0.30
CA LEU A 17 3.17 6.20 -0.23
C LEU A 17 3.45 6.75 1.16
N TRP A 18 3.75 8.04 1.23
CA TRP A 18 4.09 8.70 2.49
C TRP A 18 3.21 9.92 2.71
N SER A 19 2.78 10.15 3.95
CA SER A 19 2.17 11.43 4.31
C SER A 19 3.13 12.59 4.05
N GLN A 20 2.59 13.80 3.87
CA GLN A 20 3.41 14.99 3.57
C GLN A 20 4.48 15.27 4.63
N ASN A 21 4.21 14.93 5.89
CA ASN A 21 5.15 15.07 7.01
C ASN A 21 6.06 13.84 7.21
N GLY A 22 5.94 12.80 6.38
CA GLY A 22 6.76 11.60 6.40
C GLY A 22 6.54 10.67 7.60
N GLN A 23 5.52 10.90 8.43
CA GLN A 23 5.27 10.10 9.64
C GLN A 23 4.42 8.86 9.39
N VAL A 24 3.60 8.87 8.33
CA VAL A 24 2.70 7.78 7.97
C VAL A 24 3.14 7.18 6.64
N GLU A 25 3.26 5.86 6.60
CA GLU A 25 3.61 5.09 5.41
C GLU A 25 2.46 4.13 5.07
N LEU A 26 1.96 4.18 3.83
CA LEU A 26 1.17 3.09 3.25
C LEU A 26 2.11 2.24 2.39
N LYS A 27 2.34 0.99 2.79
CA LYS A 27 3.35 0.12 2.17
C LYS A 27 2.74 -1.14 1.61
N MET A 28 2.99 -1.39 0.32
CA MET A 28 2.76 -2.70 -0.27
C MET A 28 3.94 -3.61 0.10
N GLN A 29 3.73 -4.52 1.05
CA GLN A 29 4.76 -5.37 1.62
C GLN A 29 5.16 -6.50 0.65
N HIS A 30 6.36 -7.06 0.85
CA HIS A 30 6.86 -8.19 0.05
C HIS A 30 6.10 -9.50 0.28
N ASP A 31 5.36 -9.63 1.38
CA ASP A 31 4.55 -10.80 1.72
C ASP A 31 3.09 -10.67 1.25
N GLY A 32 2.84 -9.77 0.28
CA GLY A 32 1.55 -9.59 -0.38
C GLY A 32 0.50 -8.86 0.44
N LYS A 33 0.90 -8.20 1.53
CA LYS A 33 0.02 -7.41 2.39
C LYS A 33 0.11 -5.92 2.09
N ILE A 34 -0.97 -5.20 2.38
CA ILE A 34 -0.98 -3.74 2.43
C ILE A 34 -1.04 -3.30 3.90
N ALA A 35 -0.08 -2.48 4.31
CA ALA A 35 0.11 -2.08 5.71
C ALA A 35 0.18 -0.56 5.86
N VAL A 36 -0.30 -0.06 6.99
CA VAL A 36 -0.08 1.33 7.41
C VAL A 36 0.86 1.35 8.60
N TYR A 37 1.92 2.16 8.50
CA TYR A 37 2.84 2.42 9.59
C TYR A 37 2.72 3.87 10.07
N VAL A 38 2.82 4.08 11.38
CA VAL A 38 2.95 5.40 12.00
C VAL A 38 4.23 5.41 12.82
N ASN A 39 5.17 6.29 12.49
CA ASN A 39 6.51 6.32 13.11
C ASN A 39 7.19 4.94 13.13
N ALA A 40 7.11 4.21 12.02
CA ALA A 40 7.61 2.84 11.83
C ALA A 40 6.92 1.73 12.64
N GLU A 41 5.86 2.04 13.39
CA GLU A 41 5.01 1.03 14.04
C GLU A 41 3.85 0.64 13.12
N CYS A 42 3.64 -0.66 12.91
CA CYS A 42 2.54 -1.16 12.08
C CYS A 42 1.21 -1.04 12.84
N VAL A 43 0.32 -0.17 12.37
CA VAL A 43 -0.98 0.09 13.03
C VAL A 43 -2.16 -0.57 12.32
N PHE A 44 -1.96 -1.03 11.08
CA PHE A 44 -2.98 -1.73 10.29
C PHE A 44 -2.34 -2.67 9.27
N GLN A 45 -2.98 -3.83 9.04
CA GLN A 45 -2.75 -4.74 7.91
C GLN A 45 -4.10 -5.29 7.42
N ASN A 46 -4.22 -5.52 6.11
CA ASN A 46 -5.46 -6.01 5.52
C ASN A 46 -5.78 -7.47 5.85
N THR A 47 -4.78 -8.31 6.09
CA THR A 47 -4.95 -9.74 6.39
C THR A 47 -3.80 -10.29 7.24
N ALA A 48 -4.05 -11.41 7.93
CA ALA A 48 -3.01 -12.17 8.62
C ALA A 48 -2.19 -13.05 7.65
N ASP A 49 -2.80 -13.49 6.55
CA ASP A 49 -2.22 -14.44 5.60
C ASP A 49 -1.19 -13.79 4.68
N GLN A 50 -0.16 -14.55 4.31
CA GLN A 50 0.87 -14.11 3.36
C GLN A 50 0.59 -14.69 1.96
N ARG A 51 0.96 -13.92 0.93
CA ARG A 51 0.72 -14.25 -0.48
C ARG A 51 1.88 -13.75 -1.33
N ASP A 52 2.62 -14.65 -1.96
CA ASP A 52 3.78 -14.30 -2.79
C ASP A 52 3.42 -14.04 -4.27
N ASP A 53 2.15 -14.21 -4.63
CA ASP A 53 1.60 -14.05 -5.99
C ASP A 53 0.87 -12.71 -6.20
N VAL A 54 0.89 -11.83 -5.19
CA VAL A 54 0.27 -10.50 -5.28
C VAL A 54 1.20 -9.54 -6.02
N LYS A 55 0.67 -8.84 -7.03
CA LYS A 55 1.41 -7.79 -7.76
C LYS A 55 1.48 -6.47 -6.96
N GLY A 56 0.39 -6.07 -6.33
CA GLY A 56 0.25 -4.80 -5.63
C GLY A 56 -1.22 -4.39 -5.50
N ILE A 57 -1.48 -3.16 -5.05
CA ILE A 57 -2.83 -2.56 -5.10
C ILE A 57 -2.99 -1.68 -6.34
N HIS A 58 -4.18 -1.68 -6.93
CA HIS A 58 -4.54 -0.87 -8.11
C HIS A 58 -5.76 -0.02 -7.78
N MET A 59 -5.60 1.30 -7.87
CA MET A 59 -6.72 2.22 -7.83
C MET A 59 -7.31 2.29 -9.24
N GLN A 60 -8.34 1.49 -9.52
CA GLN A 60 -8.94 1.38 -10.84
C GLN A 60 -9.69 2.66 -11.24
N GLU A 61 -9.84 2.89 -12.55
CA GLU A 61 -10.49 4.09 -13.09
C GLU A 61 -11.97 4.24 -12.70
N ASP A 62 -12.61 3.13 -12.35
CA ASP A 62 -14.00 3.08 -11.87
C ASP A 62 -14.17 3.44 -10.39
N GLY A 63 -13.07 3.76 -9.69
CA GLY A 63 -13.07 4.12 -8.28
C GLY A 63 -12.89 2.94 -7.32
N ASN A 64 -12.66 1.73 -7.83
CA ASN A 64 -12.42 0.56 -7.00
C ASN A 64 -10.93 0.43 -6.63
N LEU A 65 -10.63 0.10 -5.37
CA LEU A 65 -9.28 -0.24 -4.93
C LEU A 65 -9.17 -1.76 -4.76
N VAL A 66 -8.33 -2.39 -5.57
CA VAL A 66 -8.19 -3.86 -5.62
C VAL A 66 -6.76 -4.31 -5.38
N MET A 67 -6.59 -5.58 -5.03
CA MET A 67 -5.32 -6.32 -4.99
C MET A 67 -5.31 -7.42 -6.05
#